data_AF-A0A7C0WQ13-F1
#
_entry.id   AF-A0A7C0WQ13-F1
#
_cell.length_a   1.000
_cell.length_b   1.000
_cell.length_c   1.000
_cell.angle_alpha   90.00
_cell.angle_beta   90.00
_cell.angle_gamma   90.00
#
_symmetry.space_group_name_H-M   'P 1'
#
loop_
_entity.id
_entity.type
_entity.pdbx_description
1 polymer ?
#
loop_
_entity_poly.entity_id
_entity_poly.type
_entity_poly.pdbx_seq_one_letter_code
_entity_poly.pdbx_strand_id
1 'polypeptide(L)' 'ECTPEIHSGLGAMYVSDDRFRRNIDKSGDGLAEYLSAAIAARYFGT' A
#
# COMPACT_ATOMS: atom_id res chain seq x y z
N GLU A 1 -9.31 -13.25 -7.95
CA GLU A 1 -7.91 -13.25 -7.47
C GLU A 1 -7.35 -11.84 -7.52
N CYS A 2 -6.34 -11.51 -6.71
CA CYS A 2 -5.67 -10.21 -6.75
C CYS A 2 -4.39 -10.35 -7.59
N THR A 3 -4.38 -9.79 -8.80
CA THR A 3 -3.18 -9.83 -9.67
C THR A 3 -2.10 -8.89 -9.14
N PRO A 4 -0.82 -9.03 -9.58
CA PRO A 4 0.25 -8.09 -9.24
C PRO A 4 -0.10 -6.62 -9.49
N GLU A 5 -0.79 -6.33 -10.61
CA GLU A 5 -1.19 -4.97 -10.99
C GLU A 5 -2.27 -4.43 -10.05
N ILE A 6 -3.27 -5.26 -9.71
CA ILE A 6 -4.32 -4.89 -8.75
C ILE A 6 -3.71 -4.61 -7.37
N HIS A 7 -2.81 -5.49 -6.92
CA HIS A 7 -2.19 -5.34 -5.60
C HIS A 7 -1.30 -4.09 -5.53
N SER A 8 -0.53 -3.81 -6.58
CA SER A 8 0.27 -2.59 -6.69
C SER A 8 -0.60 -1.33 -6.66
N GLY A 9 -1.73 -1.34 -7.36
CA GLY A 9 -2.72 -0.25 -7.33
C GLY A 9 -3.31 -0.03 -5.93
N LEU A 10 -3.63 -1.10 -5.21
CA LEU A 10 -4.07 -1.02 -3.82
C LEU A 10 -3.00 -0.44 -2.90
N GLY A 11 -1.74 -0.84 -3.06
CA GLY A 11 -0.61 -0.29 -2.30
C GLY A 11 -0.43 1.22 -2.51
N ALA A 12 -0.58 1.72 -3.74
CA ALA A 12 -0.54 3.16 -4.02
C ALA A 12 -1.74 3.92 -3.43
N MET A 13 -2.94 3.29 -3.43
CA MET A 13 -4.14 3.87 -2.84
C MET A 13 -4.02 4.05 -1.32
N TYR A 14 -3.28 3.18 -0.61
CA TYR A 14 -3.12 3.27 0.85
C TYR A 14 -2.56 4.61 1.33
N VAL A 15 -1.69 5.25 0.54
CA VAL A 15 -1.11 6.56 0.86
C VAL A 15 -1.86 7.72 0.19
N SER A 16 -2.45 7.47 -0.98
CA SER A 16 -3.09 8.49 -1.81
C SER A 16 -4.49 8.88 -1.32
N ASP A 17 -5.20 7.97 -0.64
CA ASP A 17 -6.52 8.23 -0.04
C ASP A 17 -6.40 8.27 1.49
N ASP A 18 -6.64 9.45 2.06
CA ASP A 18 -6.55 9.73 3.49
C ASP A 18 -7.40 8.79 4.37
N ARG A 19 -8.51 8.24 3.86
CA ARG A 19 -9.35 7.30 4.63
C ARG A 19 -8.60 6.00 4.86
N PHE A 20 -7.88 5.51 3.86
CA PHE A 20 -7.06 4.31 3.98
C PHE A 20 -5.84 4.58 4.85
N ARG A 21 -5.09 5.64 4.56
CA ARG A 21 -3.91 6.03 5.35
C ARG A 21 -4.23 6.10 6.85
N ARG A 22 -5.22 6.92 7.21
CA ARG A 22 -5.64 7.10 8.61
C ARG A 22 -6.18 5.83 9.26
N ASN A 23 -6.73 4.90 8.51
CA ASN A 23 -7.24 3.66 9.08
C ASN A 23 -6.12 2.63 9.31
N ILE A 24 -5.17 2.54 8.37
CA ILE A 24 -4.01 1.66 8.48
C ILE A 24 -3.08 2.14 9.60
N ASP A 25 -2.83 3.45 9.68
CA ASP A 25 -1.94 4.06 10.68
C ASP A 25 -2.44 3.92 12.12
N LYS A 26 -3.71 3.55 12.35
CA LYS A 26 -4.19 3.16 13.70
C LYS A 26 -3.41 1.98 14.28
N SER A 27 -2.79 1.17 13.42
CA SER A 27 -1.97 0.02 13.83
C SER A 27 -0.50 0.39 14.04
N GLY A 28 -0.09 1.61 13.67
CA GLY A 28 1.27 2.12 13.82
C GLY A 28 1.52 3.31 12.89
N ASP A 29 2.16 4.35 13.41
CA ASP A 29 2.46 5.56 12.64
C ASP A 29 3.34 5.24 11.43
N GLY A 30 2.93 5.69 10.24
CA GLY A 30 3.66 5.48 8.98
C GLY A 30 3.52 4.06 8.39
N LEU A 31 2.60 3.25 8.91
CA LEU A 31 2.39 1.88 8.42
C LEU A 31 1.84 1.87 6.99
N ALA A 32 0.99 2.83 6.62
CA ALA A 32 0.48 2.93 5.26
C ALA A 32 1.60 3.13 4.23
N GLU A 33 2.54 4.04 4.52
CA GLU A 33 3.72 4.30 3.69
C GLU A 33 4.63 3.07 3.59
N TYR A 34 4.87 2.40 4.73
CA TYR A 34 5.68 1.17 4.74
C TYR A 34 5.05 0.08 3.87
N LEU A 35 3.74 -0.17 4.00
CA LEU A 35 3.05 -1.17 3.20
C LEU A 35 3.04 -0.81 1.71
N SER A 36 2.81 0.46 1.38
CA SER A 36 2.86 0.94 -0.01
C SER A 36 4.23 0.66 -0.65
N ALA A 37 5.32 1.01 0.05
CA ALA A 37 6.67 0.76 -0.41
C ALA A 37 7.00 -0.74 -0.52
N ALA A 38 6.57 -1.54 0.45
CA ALA A 38 6.79 -2.98 0.44
C ALA A 38 6.07 -3.68 -0.74
N ILE A 39 4.82 -3.26 -1.02
CA ILE A 39 4.05 -3.77 -2.17
C ILE A 39 4.73 -3.37 -3.48
N ALA A 40 5.18 -2.12 -3.62
CA ALA A 40 5.91 -1.65 -4.80
C ALA A 40 7.22 -2.44 -5.02
N ALA A 41 7.99 -2.65 -3.95
CA ALA A 41 9.24 -3.41 -4.00
C ALA A 41 9.02 -4.89 -4.38
N ARG A 42 7.90 -5.49 -3.95
CA ARG A 42 7.56 -6.89 -4.26
C ARG A 42 7.43 -7.15 -5.76
N TYR A 43 6.93 -6.18 -6.51
CA TYR A 43 6.68 -6.30 -7.95
C TYR A 43 7.66 -5.50 -8.80
N PHE A 44 8.74 -5.02 -8.20
CA PHE A 44 9.80 -4.36 -8.93
C PHE A 44 10.54 -5.37 -9.81
N GLY A 45 10.48 -5.18 -11.13
CA GLY A 45 11.18 -6.01 -12.12
C GLY A 45 10.44 -7.28 -12.56
N THR A 46 9.19 -7.48 -12.15
CA THR A 46 8.28 -8.48 -12.73
C THR A 46 7.50 -7.90 -13.90
#